data_AF-A0A1I6DIX2-F1
#
_entry.id   AF-A0A1I6DIX2-F1
#
_cell.length_a   1.000
_cell.length_b   1.000
_cell.length_c   1.000
_cell.angle_alpha   90.00
_cell.angle_beta   90.00
_cell.angle_gamma   90.00
#
_symmetry.space_group_name_H-M   'P 1'
#
loop_
_entity.id
_entity.type
_entity.pdbx_description
1 polymer ?
#
loop_
_entity_poly.entity_id
_entity_poly.type
_entity_poly.pdbx_seq_one_letter_code
_entity_poly.pdbx_strand_id
1 'polypeptide(L)'
;MLTIHVTLSLRSALLADRISSRLTAVPWAVPGTPADVNVTDASAAAGPRTVAVLSSFDAVEGLVRLGVTGLVLADDPPEDIVRAVHDVHRFGGWVSPRLVSSLLPGPPPASLTARERETLRLVAEGRENAEIAAAMFITVSAVKYHVSNLLRKFGCRDRTQLVSRLGRPLAVRS
;
A
#
# COMPACT_ATOMS: atom_id res chain seq x y z
N MET A 1 -21.34 -23.17 -12.87
CA MET A 1 -21.36 -21.75 -13.29
C MET A 1 -21.13 -20.95 -12.01
N LEU A 2 -19.95 -20.31 -11.85
CA LEU A 2 -19.54 -19.63 -10.62
C LEU A 2 -20.09 -18.19 -10.67
N THR A 3 -21.00 -17.83 -9.77
CA THR A 3 -21.60 -16.49 -9.73
C THR A 3 -20.76 -15.61 -8.82
N ILE A 4 -19.88 -14.79 -9.40
CA ILE A 4 -18.99 -13.88 -8.67
C ILE A 4 -19.69 -12.54 -8.52
N HIS A 5 -19.91 -12.09 -7.28
CA HIS A 5 -20.49 -10.79 -7.00
C HIS A 5 -19.38 -9.72 -6.86
N VAL A 6 -19.50 -8.62 -7.60
CA VAL A 6 -18.47 -7.57 -7.68
C VAL A 6 -19.09 -6.26 -7.19
N THR A 7 -18.38 -5.51 -6.36
CA THR A 7 -18.83 -4.22 -5.82
C THR A 7 -17.86 -3.12 -6.26
N LEU A 8 -18.36 -1.97 -6.72
CA LEU A 8 -17.56 -0.84 -7.20
C LEU A 8 -17.92 0.41 -6.37
N SER A 9 -16.92 1.21 -5.97
CA SER A 9 -17.12 2.53 -5.35
C SER A 9 -17.11 3.63 -6.42
N LEU A 10 -17.93 4.65 -6.22
CA LEU A 10 -18.34 5.66 -7.22
C LEU A 10 -17.25 6.66 -7.67
N ARG A 11 -15.98 6.53 -7.24
CA ARG A 11 -14.93 7.52 -7.57
C ARG A 11 -14.26 7.31 -8.93
N SER A 12 -14.47 6.19 -9.61
CA SER A 12 -13.88 5.92 -10.92
C SER A 12 -14.86 5.25 -11.89
N ALA A 13 -15.84 6.03 -12.39
CA ALA A 13 -16.80 5.59 -13.41
C ALA A 13 -16.12 4.99 -14.66
N LEU A 14 -14.91 5.46 -15.02
CA LEU A 14 -14.11 4.96 -16.13
C LEU A 14 -13.58 3.52 -15.93
N LEU A 15 -13.29 3.13 -14.69
CA LEU A 15 -12.83 1.78 -14.39
C LEU A 15 -14.01 0.80 -14.38
N ALA A 16 -15.17 1.25 -13.85
CA ALA A 16 -16.41 0.50 -13.92
C ALA A 16 -16.81 0.20 -15.37
N ASP A 17 -16.69 1.16 -16.28
CA ASP A 17 -17.02 0.98 -17.70
C ASP A 17 -16.10 -0.03 -18.42
N ARG A 18 -14.80 -0.02 -18.11
CA ARG A 18 -13.83 -0.97 -18.69
C ARG A 18 -14.02 -2.42 -18.20
N ILE A 19 -14.56 -2.62 -17.00
CA ILE A 19 -14.69 -3.94 -16.36
C ILE A 19 -16.13 -4.49 -16.46
N SER A 20 -17.13 -3.62 -16.65
CA SER A 20 -18.57 -3.91 -16.71
C SER A 20 -18.96 -4.99 -17.73
N SER A 21 -18.23 -5.11 -18.84
CA SER A 21 -18.52 -6.17 -19.84
C SER A 21 -18.28 -7.60 -19.32
N ARG A 22 -17.63 -7.76 -18.17
CA ARG A 22 -17.27 -9.07 -17.60
C ARG A 22 -17.73 -9.29 -16.14
N LEU A 23 -18.20 -8.27 -15.42
CA LEU A 23 -18.52 -8.34 -13.98
C LEU A 23 -19.66 -7.36 -13.60
N THR A 24 -20.64 -7.81 -12.79
CA THR A 24 -21.84 -7.01 -12.39
C THR A 24 -21.63 -6.32 -11.03
N ALA A 25 -21.89 -5.00 -10.96
CA ALA A 25 -21.65 -4.13 -9.79
C ALA A 25 -22.84 -4.08 -8.79
N VAL A 26 -22.61 -4.17 -7.47
CA VAL A 26 -23.62 -3.90 -6.40
C VAL A 26 -23.00 -3.08 -5.25
N PRO A 27 -23.69 -2.15 -4.55
CA PRO A 27 -23.05 -1.23 -3.60
C PRO A 27 -22.84 -1.83 -2.20
N TRP A 28 -21.61 -1.79 -1.69
CA TRP A 28 -21.31 -1.73 -0.26
C TRP A 28 -20.04 -0.89 -0.03
N ALA A 29 -20.07 0.00 0.97
CA ALA A 29 -18.96 0.86 1.34
C ALA A 29 -18.59 0.58 2.80
N VAL A 30 -17.32 0.27 3.08
CA VAL A 30 -16.80 0.40 4.44
C VAL A 30 -16.58 1.90 4.68
N PRO A 31 -17.24 2.52 5.66
CA PRO A 31 -16.99 3.91 6.00
C PRO A 31 -15.51 4.10 6.37
N GLY A 32 -14.79 4.96 5.64
CA GLY A 32 -13.43 5.37 6.00
C GLY A 32 -12.26 4.61 5.34
N THR A 33 -12.48 3.69 4.39
CA THR A 33 -11.37 3.02 3.68
C THR A 33 -11.08 3.62 2.29
N PRO A 34 -9.80 3.80 1.89
CA PRO A 34 -9.41 4.37 0.59
C PRO A 34 -9.43 3.37 -0.60
N ALA A 35 -10.33 2.38 -0.60
CA ALA A 35 -10.46 1.42 -1.69
C ALA A 35 -11.57 1.82 -2.66
N ASP A 36 -11.27 1.81 -3.95
CA ASP A 36 -12.16 2.29 -5.02
C ASP A 36 -13.10 1.19 -5.56
N VAL A 37 -12.80 -0.08 -5.31
CA VAL A 37 -13.61 -1.23 -5.77
C VAL A 37 -13.43 -2.37 -4.78
N ASN A 38 -14.47 -3.15 -4.54
CA ASN A 38 -14.43 -4.34 -3.72
C ASN A 38 -15.11 -5.55 -4.38
N VAL A 39 -14.42 -6.65 -4.68
CA VAL A 39 -15.05 -7.85 -5.26
C VAL A 39 -15.34 -8.86 -4.15
N THR A 40 -16.61 -9.19 -3.91
CA THR A 40 -17.02 -10.12 -2.84
C THR A 40 -17.79 -11.33 -3.37
N ASP A 41 -17.18 -12.51 -3.37
CA ASP A 41 -17.90 -13.74 -3.72
C ASP A 41 -18.64 -14.31 -2.49
N ALA A 42 -19.96 -14.13 -2.43
CA ALA A 42 -20.82 -14.64 -1.36
C ALA A 42 -21.01 -16.17 -1.39
N SER A 43 -20.58 -16.87 -2.44
CA SER A 43 -20.82 -18.30 -2.65
C SER A 43 -19.76 -19.21 -2.02
N ALA A 44 -18.70 -18.68 -1.42
CA ALA A 44 -17.65 -19.49 -0.84
C ALA A 44 -18.08 -20.12 0.50
N ALA A 45 -17.96 -21.44 0.62
CA ALA A 45 -18.19 -22.19 1.87
C ALA A 45 -17.34 -21.71 3.06
N ALA A 46 -16.30 -20.90 2.78
CA ALA A 46 -15.38 -20.30 3.75
C ALA A 46 -15.70 -18.82 4.07
N GLY A 47 -16.87 -18.30 3.65
CA GLY A 47 -17.26 -16.90 3.81
C GLY A 47 -16.79 -15.99 2.67
N PRO A 48 -17.30 -14.74 2.59
CA PRO A 48 -17.06 -13.85 1.46
C PRO A 48 -15.58 -13.45 1.35
N ARG A 49 -14.97 -13.72 0.20
CA ARG A 49 -13.60 -13.28 -0.12
C ARG A 49 -13.62 -11.96 -0.85
N THR A 50 -12.69 -11.08 -0.49
CA THR A 50 -12.75 -9.63 -0.76
C THR A 50 -11.53 -9.20 -1.57
N VAL A 51 -11.73 -8.57 -2.73
CA VAL A 51 -10.64 -8.00 -3.56
C VAL A 51 -10.77 -6.49 -3.64
N ALA A 52 -9.84 -5.75 -3.06
CA ALA A 52 -9.79 -4.29 -3.11
C ALA A 52 -8.97 -3.79 -4.32
N VAL A 53 -9.52 -2.79 -5.03
CA VAL A 53 -8.77 -2.02 -6.03
C VAL A 53 -8.34 -0.68 -5.42
N LEU A 54 -7.08 -0.34 -5.65
CA LEU A 54 -6.36 0.72 -4.99
C LEU A 54 -5.86 1.76 -5.99
N SER A 55 -6.17 3.04 -5.78
CA SER A 55 -5.51 4.15 -6.48
C SER A 55 -4.15 4.54 -5.87
N SER A 56 -3.87 4.10 -4.64
CA SER A 56 -2.57 4.24 -3.98
C SER A 56 -2.29 3.11 -2.98
N PHE A 57 -1.02 2.92 -2.62
CA PHE A 57 -0.60 1.90 -1.67
C PHE A 57 -0.83 2.29 -0.19
N ASP A 58 -1.25 3.52 0.11
CA ASP A 58 -1.39 4.01 1.48
C ASP A 58 -2.46 3.25 2.29
N ALA A 59 -3.43 2.65 1.61
CA ALA A 59 -4.55 1.92 2.21
C ALA A 59 -4.22 0.47 2.57
N VAL A 60 -3.09 -0.06 2.06
CA VAL A 60 -2.80 -1.50 2.05
C VAL A 60 -2.82 -2.09 3.45
N GLU A 61 -2.14 -1.45 4.41
CA GLU A 61 -2.08 -1.95 5.79
C GLU A 61 -3.47 -2.03 6.42
N GLY A 62 -4.30 -0.99 6.23
CA GLY A 62 -5.67 -0.96 6.75
C GLY A 62 -6.54 -2.07 6.16
N LEU A 63 -6.41 -2.31 4.86
CA LEU A 63 -7.18 -3.34 4.16
C LEU A 63 -6.77 -4.76 4.56
N VAL A 64 -5.46 -5.01 4.73
CA VAL A 64 -4.96 -6.29 5.23
C VAL A 64 -5.51 -6.58 6.63
N ARG A 65 -5.53 -5.58 7.53
CA ARG A 65 -6.12 -5.71 8.88
C ARG A 65 -7.63 -6.00 8.86
N LEU A 66 -8.32 -5.58 7.81
CA LEU A 66 -9.75 -5.84 7.60
C LEU A 66 -10.02 -7.20 6.92
N GLY A 67 -8.99 -8.01 6.66
CA GLY A 67 -9.15 -9.34 6.07
C GLY A 67 -9.38 -9.31 4.55
N VAL A 68 -8.99 -8.22 3.88
CA VAL A 68 -9.00 -8.17 2.40
C VAL A 68 -7.98 -9.17 1.86
N THR A 69 -8.46 -10.11 1.06
CA THR A 69 -7.67 -11.23 0.53
C THR A 69 -7.06 -10.93 -0.85
N GLY A 70 -7.61 -9.98 -1.60
CA GLY A 70 -7.11 -9.56 -2.90
C GLY A 70 -6.76 -8.08 -2.91
N LEU A 71 -5.55 -7.71 -3.35
CA LEU A 71 -5.12 -6.32 -3.48
C LEU A 71 -4.66 -6.06 -4.92
N VAL A 72 -5.30 -5.11 -5.60
CA VAL A 72 -5.05 -4.79 -7.01
C VAL A 72 -4.93 -3.28 -7.15
N LEU A 73 -4.12 -2.77 -8.08
CA LEU A 73 -4.05 -1.35 -8.37
C LEU A 73 -5.05 -0.96 -9.47
N ALA A 74 -5.57 0.27 -9.42
CA ALA A 74 -6.51 0.79 -10.41
C ALA A 74 -5.90 0.91 -11.81
N ASP A 75 -4.57 1.00 -11.90
CA ASP A 75 -3.79 1.02 -13.12
C ASP A 75 -3.26 -0.36 -13.53
N ASP A 76 -3.61 -1.43 -12.81
CA ASP A 76 -3.30 -2.79 -13.25
C ASP A 76 -4.06 -3.12 -14.55
N PRO A 77 -3.47 -3.99 -15.41
CA PRO A 77 -4.16 -4.47 -16.59
C PRO A 77 -5.50 -5.12 -16.23
N PRO A 78 -6.58 -4.91 -16.99
CA PRO A 78 -7.88 -5.53 -16.71
C PRO A 78 -7.82 -7.05 -16.58
N GLU A 79 -6.93 -7.70 -17.32
CA GLU A 79 -6.71 -9.16 -17.23
C GLU A 79 -6.18 -9.58 -15.84
N ASP A 80 -5.34 -8.75 -15.24
CA ASP A 80 -4.80 -8.98 -13.90
C ASP A 80 -5.86 -8.79 -12.82
N ILE A 81 -6.79 -7.85 -12.99
CA ILE A 81 -7.94 -7.68 -12.09
C ILE A 81 -8.83 -8.93 -12.13
N VAL A 82 -9.11 -9.45 -13.33
CA VAL A 82 -9.90 -10.69 -13.50
C VAL A 82 -9.16 -11.89 -12.90
N ARG A 83 -7.85 -12.00 -13.13
CA ARG A 83 -7.01 -13.06 -12.53
C ARG A 83 -7.00 -12.97 -11.01
N ALA A 84 -6.92 -11.77 -10.44
CA ALA A 84 -6.97 -11.55 -9.01
C ALA A 84 -8.24 -12.14 -8.38
N VAL A 85 -9.39 -11.92 -9.01
CA VAL A 85 -10.68 -12.46 -8.55
C VAL A 85 -10.67 -13.99 -8.60
N HIS A 86 -10.19 -14.58 -9.71
CA HIS A 86 -10.10 -16.03 -9.84
C HIS A 86 -9.12 -16.66 -8.82
N ASP A 87 -7.96 -16.05 -8.62
CA ASP A 87 -6.91 -16.58 -7.74
C ASP A 87 -7.28 -16.40 -6.27
N VAL A 88 -7.94 -15.29 -5.91
CA VAL A 88 -8.52 -15.12 -4.58
C VAL A 88 -9.55 -16.21 -4.31
N HIS A 89 -10.39 -16.57 -5.28
CA HIS A 89 -11.37 -17.66 -5.13
C HIS A 89 -10.70 -19.04 -5.06
N ARG A 90 -9.68 -19.31 -5.88
CA ARG A 90 -9.07 -20.64 -5.98
C ARG A 90 -8.01 -20.91 -4.91
N PHE A 91 -7.18 -19.92 -4.64
CA PHE A 91 -5.97 -20.05 -3.82
C PHE A 91 -6.04 -19.27 -2.50
N GLY A 92 -7.05 -18.41 -2.33
CA GLY A 92 -7.28 -17.70 -1.06
C GLY A 92 -6.61 -16.34 -0.96
N GLY A 93 -5.89 -15.88 -1.99
CA GLY A 93 -5.36 -14.53 -2.02
C GLY A 93 -4.72 -14.11 -3.34
N TRP A 94 -4.59 -12.79 -3.52
CA TRP A 94 -3.87 -12.16 -4.63
C TRP A 94 -3.27 -10.84 -4.17
N VAL A 95 -2.05 -10.55 -4.60
CA VAL A 95 -1.44 -9.21 -4.45
C VAL A 95 -0.86 -8.83 -5.80
N SER A 96 -1.25 -7.65 -6.29
CA SER A 96 -0.73 -7.11 -7.55
C SER A 96 0.80 -7.13 -7.57
N PRO A 97 1.43 -7.66 -8.63
CA PRO A 97 2.89 -7.57 -8.79
C PRO A 97 3.41 -6.14 -8.76
N ARG A 98 2.62 -5.17 -9.25
CA ARG A 98 2.98 -3.75 -9.23
C ARG A 98 2.91 -3.20 -7.82
N LEU A 99 1.89 -3.59 -7.05
CA LEU A 99 1.82 -3.29 -5.62
C LEU A 99 3.03 -3.85 -4.87
N VAL A 100 3.37 -5.14 -5.07
CA VAL A 100 4.58 -5.75 -4.49
C VAL A 100 5.82 -4.94 -4.86
N SER A 101 6.00 -4.61 -6.14
CA SER A 101 7.16 -3.83 -6.62
C SER A 101 7.26 -2.46 -5.95
N SER A 102 6.13 -1.81 -5.65
CA SER A 102 6.10 -0.53 -4.93
C SER A 102 6.39 -0.63 -3.43
N LEU A 103 6.10 -1.78 -2.83
CA LEU A 103 6.36 -2.06 -1.41
C LEU A 103 7.81 -2.51 -1.19
N LEU A 104 8.44 -3.07 -2.22
CA LEU A 104 9.85 -3.45 -2.14
C LEU A 104 10.73 -2.18 -2.05
N PRO A 105 11.78 -2.21 -1.22
CA PRO A 105 12.72 -1.10 -1.12
C PRO A 105 13.40 -0.89 -2.47
N GLY A 106 13.11 0.24 -3.12
CA GLY A 106 13.87 0.70 -4.29
C GLY A 106 15.30 1.11 -3.90
N PRO A 107 16.23 1.22 -4.86
CA PRO A 107 17.57 1.71 -4.58
C PRO A 107 17.48 3.09 -3.92
N PRO A 108 18.33 3.39 -2.92
CA PRO A 108 18.34 4.71 -2.30
C PRO A 108 18.57 5.77 -3.39
N PRO A 109 17.98 6.96 -3.27
CA PRO A 109 18.17 8.03 -4.24
C PRO A 109 19.66 8.24 -4.50
N ALA A 110 20.07 8.25 -5.78
CA ALA A 110 21.48 8.31 -6.17
C ALA A 110 22.24 9.54 -5.61
N SER A 111 21.51 10.55 -5.12
CA SER A 111 22.02 11.84 -4.67
C SER A 111 21.77 12.14 -3.18
N LEU A 112 21.90 11.16 -2.29
CA LEU A 112 21.97 11.45 -0.84
C LEU A 112 23.34 12.01 -0.45
N THR A 113 23.34 13.20 0.13
CA THR A 113 24.51 13.80 0.77
C THR A 113 24.94 12.97 1.98
N ALA A 114 26.17 13.17 2.47
CA ALA A 114 26.67 12.48 3.66
C ALA A 114 25.74 12.68 4.87
N ARG A 115 25.26 13.92 5.09
CA ARG A 115 24.36 14.26 6.20
C ARG A 115 22.97 13.65 6.06
N GLU A 116 22.43 13.60 4.85
CA GLU A 116 21.16 12.92 4.61
C GLU A 116 21.27 11.41 4.81
N ARG A 117 22.38 10.78 4.42
CA ARG A 117 22.62 9.34 4.65
C ARG A 117 22.73 9.02 6.13
N GLU A 118 23.45 9.85 6.89
CA GLU A 118 23.57 9.74 8.34
C GLU A 118 22.20 9.91 9.03
N THR A 119 21.43 10.93 8.64
CA THR A 119 20.07 11.17 9.13
C THR A 119 19.15 9.98 8.79
N LEU A 120 19.21 9.47 7.56
CA LEU A 120 18.39 8.36 7.09
C LEU A 120 18.60 7.09 7.92
N ARG A 121 19.85 6.78 8.25
CA ARG A 121 20.19 5.62 9.11
C ARG A 121 19.50 5.72 10.47
N LEU A 122 19.63 6.87 11.13
CA LEU A 122 19.03 7.09 12.45
C LEU A 122 17.49 7.11 12.38
N VAL A 123 16.92 7.61 11.28
CA VAL A 123 15.47 7.53 11.03
C VAL A 123 15.02 6.07 10.90
N ALA A 124 15.76 5.24 10.16
CA ALA A 124 15.47 3.81 9.99
C ALA A 124 15.54 3.03 11.32
N GLU A 125 16.41 3.46 12.24
CA GLU A 125 16.49 2.94 13.62
C GLU A 125 15.33 3.37 14.52
N GLY A 126 14.45 4.26 14.04
CA GLY A 126 13.30 4.75 14.79
C GLY A 126 13.58 5.94 15.70
N ARG A 127 14.76 6.57 15.61
CA ARG A 127 15.19 7.66 16.51
C ARG A 127 14.37 8.94 16.35
N GLU A 128 13.92 9.56 17.44
CA GLU A 128 13.24 10.85 17.39
C GLU A 128 14.19 11.98 16.98
N ASN A 129 13.64 13.09 16.47
CA ASN A 129 14.46 14.21 15.95
C ASN A 129 15.40 14.80 17.02
N ALA A 130 15.02 14.75 18.30
CA ALA A 130 15.87 15.17 19.41
C ALA A 130 17.07 14.22 19.62
N GLU A 131 16.84 12.91 19.53
CA GLU A 131 17.90 11.91 19.62
C GLU A 131 18.86 12.00 18.42
N ILE A 132 18.32 12.22 17.21
CA ILE A 132 19.13 12.43 16.01
C ILE A 132 19.98 13.70 16.15
N ALA A 133 19.40 14.79 16.65
CA ALA A 133 20.08 16.05 16.87
C ALA A 133 21.25 15.89 17.84
N ALA A 134 21.03 15.17 18.95
CA ALA A 134 22.06 14.84 19.92
C ALA A 134 23.16 13.95 19.32
N ALA A 135 22.79 12.91 18.56
CA ALA A 135 23.74 11.99 17.93
C ALA A 135 24.63 12.65 16.87
N MET A 136 24.08 13.62 16.13
CA MET A 136 24.78 14.32 15.04
C MET A 136 25.40 15.66 15.47
N PHE A 137 25.23 16.07 16.72
CA PHE A 137 25.65 17.36 17.27
C PHE A 137 25.14 18.57 16.45
N ILE A 138 23.85 18.54 16.08
CA ILE A 138 23.17 19.61 15.33
C ILE A 138 21.87 20.03 16.02
N THR A 139 21.22 21.09 15.54
CA THR A 139 19.93 21.53 16.08
C THR A 139 18.78 20.62 15.62
N VAL A 140 17.73 20.52 16.43
CA VAL A 140 16.48 19.82 16.05
C VAL A 140 15.88 20.40 14.77
N SER A 141 16.02 21.71 14.55
CA SER A 141 15.59 22.37 13.32
C SER A 141 16.36 21.90 12.09
N ALA A 142 17.68 21.69 12.21
CA ALA A 142 18.50 21.12 11.13
C ALA A 142 18.10 19.66 10.82
N VAL A 143 17.80 18.86 11.85
CA VAL A 143 17.26 17.50 11.65
C VAL A 143 15.93 17.55 10.89
N LYS A 144 14.99 18.42 11.29
CA LYS A 144 13.70 18.58 10.59
C LYS A 144 13.90 18.92 9.11
N TYR A 145 14.89 19.77 8.79
CA TYR A 145 15.26 20.10 7.42
C TYR A 145 15.77 18.87 6.64
N HIS A 146 16.70 18.11 7.22
CA HIS A 146 17.21 16.88 6.59
C HIS A 146 16.10 15.83 6.39
N VAL A 147 15.23 15.62 7.38
CA VAL A 147 14.09 14.71 7.27
C VAL A 147 13.13 15.16 6.18
N SER A 148 12.80 16.45 6.08
CA SER A 148 11.95 16.98 5.01
C SER A 148 12.54 16.74 3.62
N ASN A 149 13.86 16.94 3.46
CA ASN A 149 14.54 16.63 2.21
C ASN A 149 14.55 15.13 1.88
N LEU A 150 14.73 14.27 2.88
CA LEU A 150 14.61 12.82 2.71
C LEU A 150 13.20 12.43 2.25
N LEU A 151 12.16 12.93 2.92
CA LEU A 151 10.77 12.70 2.51
C LEU A 151 10.53 13.06 1.05
N ARG A 152 10.98 14.25 0.63
CA ARG A 152 10.89 14.68 -0.77
C ARG A 152 11.67 13.77 -1.73
N LYS A 153 12.90 13.39 -1.40
CA LYS A 153 13.75 12.53 -2.26
C LYS A 153 13.23 11.10 -2.38
N PHE A 154 12.59 10.58 -1.33
CA PHE A 154 11.98 9.25 -1.32
C PHE A 154 10.52 9.25 -1.78
N GLY A 155 9.95 10.42 -2.10
CA GLY A 155 8.54 10.56 -2.46
C GLY A 155 7.59 10.17 -1.33
N CYS A 156 8.02 10.35 -0.07
CA CYS A 156 7.24 10.02 1.11
C CYS A 156 6.50 11.26 1.64
N ARG A 157 5.24 11.10 2.04
CA ARG A 157 4.42 12.16 2.65
C ARG A 157 4.74 12.39 4.12
N ASP A 158 5.15 11.33 4.82
CA ASP A 158 5.40 11.35 6.26
C ASP A 158 6.54 10.40 6.66
N ARG A 159 7.02 10.59 7.89
CA ARG A 159 8.13 9.81 8.46
C ARG A 159 7.80 8.32 8.56
N THR A 160 6.55 7.97 8.85
CA THR A 160 6.11 6.58 8.99
C THR A 160 6.23 5.85 7.66
N GLN A 161 5.79 6.49 6.57
CA GLN A 161 5.93 5.98 5.22
C GLN A 161 7.40 5.83 4.81
N LEU A 162 8.26 6.78 5.19
CA LEU A 162 9.71 6.67 4.97
C LEU A 162 10.31 5.47 5.72
N VAL A 163 9.97 5.27 6.99
CA VAL A 163 10.47 4.14 7.78
C VAL A 163 9.97 2.81 7.22
N SER A 164 8.69 2.73 6.84
CA SER A 164 8.12 1.54 6.19
C SER A 164 8.87 1.20 4.90
N ARG A 165 9.15 2.21 4.07
CA ARG A 165 9.87 2.07 2.79
C ARG A 165 11.33 1.63 2.96
N LEU A 166 11.99 2.00 4.05
CA LEU A 166 13.38 1.61 4.31
C LEU A 166 13.50 0.14 4.73
N GLY A 167 12.39 -0.54 4.97
CA GLY A 167 12.37 -1.88 5.54
C GLY A 167 12.81 -1.81 6.99
N ARG A 168 11.85 -1.91 7.90
CA ARG A 168 12.18 -2.10 9.31
C ARG A 168 13.01 -3.41 9.42
N PRO A 169 14.18 -3.45 10.07
CA PRO A 169 14.71 -4.73 10.50
C PRO A 169 13.62 -5.35 11.36
N LEU A 170 13.10 -6.51 10.95
CA LEU A 170 12.17 -7.28 11.76
C LEU A 170 12.88 -7.52 13.09
N ALA A 171 12.57 -6.70 14.09
CA ALA A 171 12.89 -7.00 15.46
C ALA A 171 11.96 -8.17 15.81
N VAL A 172 12.42 -9.38 15.46
CA VAL A 172 11.91 -10.62 16.02
C VAL A 172 12.13 -10.46 17.51
N ARG A 173 11.05 -10.18 18.23
CA ARG A 173 11.05 -10.21 19.68
C ARG A 173 11.30 -11.67 20.05
N SER A 174 12.51 -11.94 20.54
CA SER A 174 12.88 -13.16 21.27
C SER A 174 12.03 -13.30 22.52
#